data_AF-A0A0V0GEH1-F1
#
_entry.id   AF-A0A0V0GEH1-F1
#
_cell.length_a   1.000
_cell.length_b   1.000
_cell.length_c   1.000
_cell.angle_alpha   90.00
_cell.angle_beta   90.00
_cell.angle_gamma   90.00
#
_symmetry.space_group_name_H-M   'P 1'
#
loop_
_entity.id
_entity.type
_entity.pdbx_description
1 polymer ?
#
loop_
_entity_poly.entity_id
_entity_poly.type
_entity_poly.pdbx_seq_one_letter_code
_entity_poly.pdbx_strand_id
1 'polypeptide(L)'
;SDYDAVALDFDNTLVQYNLTSLFHFHYSYLSKYLIEKKRYHGLQSVMNKEDIDFIRRGLFMDFKRGNVLDISAEGIIITASHGTKKLSKQEIIELYGPEMRWSITDLFIKDKLALWEGPASNETRTFLDYTDITGTLVFAKAIDLLDENKEGDYSMVWPHLLQAIIDMYRMESDFTNTILSNMPLYIHKCDSEVMEFLKKLKQNCKLLLITGSPHILVNKIADHALGTGWENFFHTIIYSAKKPAFFTDNNIPFLDTNDHKMEMRSSQGIYQRGNWSELYKTMEHELGRPAKCVYVGDSVIQDVY
;
A
#
# COMPACT_ATOMS: atom_id res chain seq x y z
N SER A 1 -7.57 -7.83 -28.31
CA SER A 1 -6.91 -6.77 -27.52
C SER A 1 -5.83 -6.17 -28.38
N ASP A 2 -5.63 -4.85 -28.36
CA ASP A 2 -4.48 -4.21 -29.02
C ASP A 2 -3.18 -4.33 -28.20
N TYR A 3 -3.26 -4.91 -27.00
CA TYR A 3 -2.12 -5.15 -26.11
C TYR A 3 -1.57 -6.58 -26.26
N ASP A 4 -0.25 -6.68 -26.31
CA ASP A 4 0.50 -7.93 -26.29
C ASP A 4 0.59 -8.53 -24.89
N ALA A 5 0.63 -7.66 -23.87
CA ALA A 5 0.73 -8.05 -22.47
C ALA A 5 -0.20 -7.24 -21.57
N VAL A 6 -0.85 -7.91 -20.63
CA VAL A 6 -1.63 -7.32 -19.55
C VAL A 6 -1.02 -7.80 -18.24
N ALA A 7 -0.57 -6.87 -17.41
CA ALA A 7 -0.01 -7.15 -16.11
C ALA A 7 -0.96 -6.63 -15.02
N LEU A 8 -1.20 -7.46 -14.00
CA LEU A 8 -2.08 -7.13 -12.88
C LEU A 8 -1.27 -7.08 -11.59
N ASP A 9 -1.59 -6.16 -10.70
CA ASP A 9 -1.28 -6.30 -9.28
C ASP A 9 -2.18 -7.34 -8.61
N PHE A 10 -1.77 -7.80 -7.43
CA PHE A 10 -2.48 -8.80 -6.64
C PHE A 10 -3.44 -8.18 -5.64
N ASP A 11 -2.89 -7.56 -4.59
CA ASP A 11 -3.65 -7.07 -3.44
C ASP A 11 -4.50 -5.86 -3.84
N ASN A 12 -5.79 -5.85 -3.49
CA ASN A 12 -6.77 -4.80 -3.85
C ASN A 12 -6.97 -4.54 -5.35
N THR A 13 -6.32 -5.30 -6.23
CA THR A 13 -6.49 -5.24 -7.68
C THR A 13 -7.15 -6.51 -8.21
N LEU A 14 -6.44 -7.64 -8.16
CA LEU A 14 -6.99 -8.94 -8.53
C LEU A 14 -7.84 -9.52 -7.40
N VAL A 15 -7.33 -9.44 -6.17
CA VAL A 15 -8.00 -9.96 -4.97
C VAL A 15 -8.57 -8.80 -4.17
N GLN A 16 -9.88 -8.86 -3.92
CA GLN A 16 -10.59 -7.84 -3.16
C GLN A 16 -10.65 -8.20 -1.68
N TYR A 17 -10.34 -7.23 -0.83
CA TYR A 17 -10.41 -7.35 0.61
C TYR A 17 -11.71 -6.73 1.16
N ASN A 18 -12.25 -7.32 2.23
CA ASN A 18 -13.30 -6.72 3.02
C ASN A 18 -12.71 -5.60 3.88
N LEU A 19 -12.66 -4.39 3.32
CA LEU A 19 -12.00 -3.24 3.93
C LEU A 19 -12.54 -2.91 5.32
N THR A 20 -13.85 -3.06 5.56
CA THR A 20 -14.43 -2.80 6.89
C THR A 20 -13.83 -3.73 7.94
N SER A 21 -13.85 -5.04 7.69
CA SER A 21 -13.29 -6.03 8.62
C SER A 21 -11.77 -5.87 8.75
N LEU A 22 -11.08 -5.59 7.64
CA LEU A 22 -9.64 -5.41 7.63
C LEU A 22 -9.22 -4.16 8.43
N PHE A 23 -9.92 -3.03 8.28
CA PHE A 23 -9.59 -1.79 8.99
C PHE A 23 -9.77 -1.92 10.49
N HIS A 24 -10.86 -2.58 10.93
CA HIS A 24 -11.03 -2.89 12.35
C HIS A 24 -9.86 -3.70 12.90
N PHE A 25 -9.36 -4.67 12.13
CA PHE A 25 -8.26 -5.51 12.57
C PHE A 25 -6.91 -4.78 12.53
N HIS A 26 -6.59 -4.05 11.46
CA HIS A 26 -5.41 -3.18 11.40
C HIS A 26 -5.38 -2.22 12.58
N TYR A 27 -6.45 -1.47 12.80
CA TYR A 27 -6.53 -0.50 13.89
C TYR A 27 -6.31 -1.17 15.26
N SER A 28 -6.97 -2.31 15.51
CA SER A 28 -6.78 -3.06 16.74
C SER A 28 -5.34 -3.53 16.92
N TYR A 29 -4.70 -4.03 15.86
CA TYR A 29 -3.33 -4.52 15.94
C TYR A 29 -2.34 -3.38 16.24
N LEU A 30 -2.40 -2.32 15.45
CA LEU A 30 -1.53 -1.16 15.57
C LEU A 30 -1.68 -0.48 16.94
N SER A 31 -2.92 -0.26 17.39
CA SER A 31 -3.18 0.36 18.70
C SER A 31 -2.67 -0.51 19.85
N LYS A 32 -2.91 -1.82 19.82
CA LYS A 32 -2.39 -2.74 20.84
C LYS A 32 -0.87 -2.75 20.88
N TYR A 33 -0.22 -2.76 19.72
CA TYR A 33 1.23 -2.67 19.64
C TYR A 33 1.75 -1.39 20.32
N LEU A 34 1.13 -0.24 20.06
CA LEU A 34 1.51 1.02 20.71
C LEU A 34 1.30 0.98 22.23
N ILE A 35 0.17 0.45 22.70
CA ILE A 35 -0.13 0.31 24.13
C ILE A 35 0.91 -0.58 24.83
N GLU A 36 1.17 -1.76 24.27
CA GLU A 36 1.97 -2.80 24.92
C GLU A 36 3.48 -2.58 24.78
N LYS A 37 3.94 -2.10 23.62
CA LYS A 37 5.37 -1.99 23.30
C LYS A 37 5.89 -0.56 23.42
N LYS A 38 5.02 0.45 23.29
CA LYS A 38 5.41 1.86 23.18
C LYS A 38 4.81 2.77 24.25
N ARG A 39 4.07 2.20 25.22
CA ARG A 39 3.55 2.87 26.43
C ARG A 39 2.47 3.92 26.18
N TYR A 40 1.69 3.79 25.10
CA TYR A 40 0.50 4.64 24.86
C TYR A 40 -0.69 4.17 25.72
N HIS A 41 -0.51 4.17 27.05
CA HIS A 41 -1.54 3.76 27.99
C HIS A 41 -2.74 4.70 27.90
N GLY A 42 -3.94 4.14 27.67
CA GLY A 42 -5.17 4.92 27.48
C GLY A 42 -5.66 4.98 26.03
N LEU A 43 -4.82 4.60 25.05
CA LEU A 43 -5.26 4.50 23.66
C LEU A 43 -6.33 3.42 23.50
N GLN A 44 -7.43 3.73 22.81
CA GLN A 44 -8.49 2.75 22.56
C GLN A 44 -8.08 1.79 21.43
N SER A 45 -8.21 0.49 21.64
CA SER A 45 -7.84 -0.52 20.63
C SER A 45 -9.01 -1.00 19.76
N VAL A 46 -10.18 -0.38 19.85
CA VAL A 46 -11.37 -0.74 19.07
C VAL A 46 -11.92 0.52 18.43
N MET A 47 -12.22 0.44 17.12
CA MET A 47 -12.87 1.53 16.40
C MET A 47 -14.36 1.60 16.74
N ASN A 48 -14.89 2.82 16.86
CA ASN A 48 -16.32 3.09 16.84
C ASN A 48 -16.81 3.30 15.37
N LYS A 49 -18.08 3.65 15.19
CA LYS A 49 -18.66 3.86 13.85
C LYS A 49 -18.18 5.13 13.14
N GLU A 50 -17.85 6.18 13.89
CA GLU A 50 -17.40 7.47 13.34
C GLU A 50 -15.92 7.40 12.92
N ASP A 51 -15.16 6.52 13.57
CA ASP A 51 -13.74 6.29 13.30
C ASP A 51 -13.48 5.84 11.84
N ILE A 52 -14.39 5.08 11.22
CA ILE A 52 -14.18 4.60 9.84
C ILE A 52 -14.25 5.74 8.81
N ASP A 53 -15.10 6.74 9.05
CA ASP A 53 -15.29 7.89 8.15
C ASP A 53 -14.08 8.84 8.17
N PHE A 54 -13.26 8.78 9.23
CA PHE A 54 -12.00 9.51 9.32
C PHE A 54 -10.95 8.96 8.35
N ILE A 55 -10.96 7.65 8.08
CA ILE A 55 -9.97 6.95 7.27
C ILE A 55 -10.24 7.22 5.80
N ARG A 56 -9.46 8.11 5.19
CA ARG A 56 -9.61 8.51 3.78
C ARG A 56 -8.28 8.43 3.04
N ARG A 57 -8.35 8.00 1.78
CA ARG A 57 -7.16 7.88 0.92
C ARG A 57 -6.73 9.27 0.48
N GLY A 58 -5.42 9.53 0.49
CA GLY A 58 -4.83 10.81 0.12
C GLY A 58 -4.61 11.78 1.28
N LEU A 59 -4.86 11.37 2.52
CA LEU A 59 -4.55 12.19 3.70
C LEU A 59 -3.05 12.24 3.96
N PHE A 60 -2.60 13.39 4.47
CA PHE A 60 -1.21 13.66 4.86
C PHE A 60 -1.11 13.82 6.36
N MET A 61 -0.10 13.22 6.98
CA MET A 61 0.23 13.48 8.39
C MET A 61 1.33 14.52 8.49
N ASP A 62 1.12 15.57 9.26
CA ASP A 62 2.17 16.51 9.69
C ASP A 62 2.67 16.05 11.07
N PHE A 63 3.81 15.37 11.09
CA PHE A 63 4.33 14.76 12.32
C PHE A 63 4.72 15.82 13.36
N LYS A 64 5.15 16.99 12.89
CA LYS A 64 5.61 18.07 13.76
C LYS A 64 4.44 18.72 14.49
N ARG A 65 3.32 18.93 13.80
CA ARG A 65 2.15 19.62 14.36
C ARG A 65 1.08 18.67 14.88
N GLY A 66 1.21 17.35 14.70
CA GLY A 66 0.20 16.39 15.11
C GLY A 66 -1.09 16.48 14.29
N ASN A 67 -0.99 16.93 13.03
CA ASN A 67 -2.16 17.22 12.20
C ASN A 67 -2.35 16.18 11.10
N VAL A 68 -3.60 15.99 10.69
CA VAL A 68 -3.98 15.23 9.50
C VAL A 68 -4.62 16.19 8.50
N LEU A 69 -4.09 16.22 7.28
CA LEU A 69 -4.42 17.20 6.25
C LEU A 69 -5.06 16.52 5.03
N ASP A 70 -6.09 17.18 4.49
CA ASP A 70 -6.73 16.88 3.22
C ASP A 70 -6.40 18.00 2.24
N ILE A 71 -5.72 17.69 1.15
CA ILE A 71 -5.16 18.68 0.23
C ILE A 71 -5.76 18.56 -1.18
N SER A 72 -5.91 19.70 -1.85
CA SER A 72 -6.33 19.75 -3.25
C SER A 72 -5.21 19.33 -4.20
N ALA A 73 -5.55 19.07 -5.46
CA ALA A 73 -4.57 18.79 -6.53
C ALA A 73 -3.59 19.96 -6.73
N GLU A 74 -4.02 21.18 -6.42
CA GLU A 74 -3.18 22.38 -6.47
C GLU A 74 -2.36 22.58 -5.20
N GLY A 75 -2.51 21.75 -4.15
CA GLY A 75 -1.75 21.82 -2.90
C GLY A 75 -2.29 22.76 -1.84
N ILE A 76 -3.57 23.11 -1.94
CA ILE A 76 -4.26 23.90 -0.92
C ILE A 76 -4.84 22.95 0.13
N ILE A 77 -4.62 23.23 1.42
CA ILE A 77 -5.25 22.49 2.52
C ILE A 77 -6.74 22.82 2.53
N ILE A 78 -7.57 21.82 2.20
CA ILE A 78 -9.03 21.93 2.15
C ILE A 78 -9.60 21.75 3.55
N THR A 79 -9.16 20.71 4.26
CA THR A 79 -9.52 20.46 5.65
C THR A 79 -8.31 19.95 6.42
N ALA A 80 -8.33 20.16 7.74
CA ALA A 80 -7.33 19.63 8.64
C ALA A 80 -7.96 19.23 9.97
N SER A 81 -7.34 18.29 10.67
CA SER A 81 -7.57 18.02 12.07
C SER A 81 -6.27 18.04 12.86
N HIS A 82 -6.34 18.42 14.13
CA HIS A 82 -5.30 18.15 15.12
C HIS A 82 -5.75 16.94 15.94
N GLY A 83 -4.98 15.85 15.89
CA GLY A 83 -5.52 14.55 16.27
C GLY A 83 -6.82 14.26 15.51
N THR A 84 -7.89 13.89 16.23
CA THR A 84 -9.22 13.70 15.64
C THR A 84 -10.09 14.97 15.63
N LYS A 85 -9.62 16.08 16.21
CA LYS A 85 -10.38 17.33 16.32
C LYS A 85 -10.20 18.18 15.07
N LYS A 86 -11.31 18.44 14.37
CA LYS A 86 -11.31 19.28 13.16
C LYS A 86 -10.87 20.71 13.47
N LEU A 87 -9.94 21.23 12.68
CA LEU A 87 -9.48 22.62 12.74
C LEU A 87 -10.43 23.53 11.94
N SER A 88 -10.66 24.72 12.48
CA SER A 88 -11.28 25.82 11.78
C SER A 88 -10.34 26.38 10.72
N LYS A 89 -10.90 27.11 9.74
CA LYS A 89 -10.11 27.79 8.71
C LYS A 89 -9.09 28.77 9.32
N GLN A 90 -9.45 29.44 10.41
CA GLN A 90 -8.57 30.40 11.07
C GLN A 90 -7.36 29.70 11.71
N GLU A 91 -7.58 28.57 12.38
CA GLU A 91 -6.47 27.75 12.93
C GLU A 91 -5.56 27.20 11.82
N ILE A 92 -6.14 26.79 10.68
CA ILE A 92 -5.33 26.37 9.51
C ILE A 92 -4.45 27.51 9.01
N ILE A 93 -5.02 28.72 8.89
CA ILE A 93 -4.27 29.92 8.47
C ILE A 93 -3.16 30.26 9.46
N GLU A 94 -3.40 30.12 10.75
CA GLU A 94 -2.40 30.37 11.79
C GLU A 94 -1.24 29.35 11.74
N LEU A 95 -1.54 28.09 11.41
CA LEU A 95 -0.54 27.01 11.38
C LEU A 95 0.24 26.89 10.06
N TYR A 96 -0.42 27.18 8.93
CA TYR A 96 0.07 26.95 7.57
C TYR A 96 0.11 28.22 6.70
N GLY A 97 -0.23 29.38 7.26
CA GLY A 97 -0.22 30.66 6.56
C GLY A 97 -1.49 30.95 5.75
N PRO A 98 -1.64 32.18 5.24
CA PRO A 98 -2.86 32.67 4.59
C PRO A 98 -3.20 31.93 3.29
N GLU A 99 -2.21 31.33 2.63
CA GLU A 99 -2.41 30.51 1.44
C GLU A 99 -2.92 29.11 1.77
N MET A 100 -2.91 28.72 3.06
CA MET A 100 -3.26 27.38 3.54
C MET A 100 -2.46 26.30 2.81
N ARG A 101 -1.14 26.51 2.69
CA ARG A 101 -0.23 25.60 1.99
C ARG A 101 0.86 25.14 2.93
N TRP A 102 1.38 23.95 2.66
CA TRP A 102 2.58 23.46 3.31
C TRP A 102 3.62 23.11 2.25
N SER A 103 4.84 23.64 2.38
CA SER A 103 5.89 23.45 1.37
C SER A 103 6.21 21.98 1.10
N ILE A 104 6.00 21.08 2.07
CA ILE A 104 6.18 19.64 1.89
C ILE A 104 5.14 19.05 0.91
N THR A 105 3.89 19.52 0.96
CA THR A 105 2.86 19.06 0.01
C THR A 105 3.13 19.59 -1.40
N ASP A 106 3.78 20.74 -1.53
CA ASP A 106 4.21 21.27 -2.83
C ASP A 106 5.30 20.40 -3.49
N LEU A 107 6.16 19.76 -2.69
CA LEU A 107 7.14 18.79 -3.19
C LEU A 107 6.44 17.58 -3.80
N PHE A 108 5.45 17.02 -3.10
CA PHE A 108 4.66 15.89 -3.59
C PHE A 108 3.94 16.17 -4.91
N ILE A 109 3.43 17.39 -5.08
CA ILE A 109 2.74 17.78 -6.31
C ILE A 109 3.69 17.84 -7.51
N LYS A 110 4.91 18.30 -7.28
CA LYS A 110 5.95 18.38 -8.32
C LYS A 110 6.52 17.00 -8.65
N ASP A 111 6.77 16.20 -7.63
CA ASP A 111 7.24 14.84 -7.75
C ASP A 111 6.62 13.97 -6.67
N LYS A 112 5.74 13.05 -7.06
CA LYS A 112 5.02 12.21 -6.09
C LYS A 112 5.94 11.21 -5.38
N LEU A 113 7.12 10.92 -5.93
CA LEU A 113 8.15 10.10 -5.28
C LEU A 113 8.96 10.88 -4.24
N ALA A 114 8.86 12.21 -4.20
CA ALA A 114 9.62 13.05 -3.26
C ALA A 114 9.30 12.77 -1.78
N LEU A 115 8.16 12.16 -1.49
CA LEU A 115 7.76 11.75 -0.13
C LEU A 115 7.98 10.25 0.14
N TRP A 116 8.43 9.49 -0.88
CA TRP A 116 8.66 8.05 -0.73
C TRP A 116 9.90 7.78 0.10
N GLU A 117 10.99 8.49 -0.19
CA GLU A 117 12.27 8.38 0.51
C GLU A 117 12.93 9.77 0.67
N GLY A 118 13.84 9.90 1.64
CA GLY A 118 14.66 11.10 1.83
C GLY A 118 14.21 12.00 2.98
N PRO A 119 14.68 13.27 3.04
CA PRO A 119 14.40 14.14 4.17
C PRO A 119 12.91 14.44 4.39
N ALA A 120 12.12 14.59 3.32
CA ALA A 120 10.71 14.93 3.40
C ALA A 120 9.85 13.79 4.00
N SER A 121 10.26 12.52 3.83
CA SER A 121 9.57 11.38 4.46
C SER A 121 9.73 11.34 5.99
N ASN A 122 10.61 12.17 6.56
CA ASN A 122 10.73 12.35 8.02
C ASN A 122 9.78 13.41 8.57
N GLU A 123 9.10 14.17 7.71
CA GLU A 123 8.16 15.22 8.11
C GLU A 123 6.70 14.82 7.88
N THR A 124 6.47 13.94 6.89
CA THR A 124 5.13 13.51 6.52
C THR A 124 5.04 12.07 6.03
N ARG A 125 3.83 11.54 6.06
CA ARG A 125 3.41 10.33 5.34
C ARG A 125 2.06 10.60 4.69
N THR A 126 1.94 10.19 3.44
CA THR A 126 0.69 10.15 2.69
C THR A 126 0.20 8.71 2.58
N PHE A 127 -1.11 8.49 2.67
CA PHE A 127 -1.73 7.16 2.64
C PHE A 127 -2.50 6.97 1.35
N LEU A 128 -1.93 6.21 0.42
CA LEU A 128 -2.37 6.16 -0.98
C LEU A 128 -2.93 4.82 -1.43
N ASP A 129 -2.92 3.84 -0.54
CA ASP A 129 -3.55 2.53 -0.72
C ASP A 129 -4.19 2.09 0.61
N TYR A 130 -4.74 0.89 0.66
CA TYR A 130 -5.47 0.39 1.84
C TYR A 130 -4.61 -0.44 2.80
N THR A 131 -3.30 -0.54 2.56
CA THR A 131 -2.40 -1.39 3.36
C THR A 131 -2.11 -0.77 4.72
N ASP A 132 -1.77 0.52 4.76
CA ASP A 132 -1.41 1.22 6.00
C ASP A 132 -2.36 2.37 6.36
N ILE A 133 -3.42 2.61 5.58
CA ILE A 133 -4.34 3.76 5.71
C ILE A 133 -4.94 3.94 7.11
N THR A 134 -5.16 2.86 7.84
CA THR A 134 -5.67 2.91 9.23
C THR A 134 -4.67 3.56 10.19
N GLY A 135 -3.40 3.63 9.81
CA GLY A 135 -2.38 4.38 10.52
C GLY A 135 -2.74 5.86 10.69
N THR A 136 -3.50 6.46 9.77
CA THR A 136 -4.02 7.83 9.91
C THR A 136 -4.80 8.03 11.21
N LEU A 137 -5.73 7.11 11.50
CA LEU A 137 -6.59 7.17 12.68
C LEU A 137 -5.81 6.85 13.96
N VAL A 138 -4.91 5.85 13.91
CA VAL A 138 -4.06 5.50 15.06
C VAL A 138 -3.14 6.66 15.43
N PHE A 139 -2.56 7.33 14.43
CA PHE A 139 -1.80 8.56 14.63
C PHE A 139 -2.68 9.63 15.27
N ALA A 140 -3.84 9.95 14.69
CA ALA A 140 -4.74 10.99 15.18
C ALA A 140 -5.14 10.78 16.64
N LYS A 141 -5.54 9.56 17.03
CA LYS A 141 -5.91 9.24 18.42
C LYS A 141 -4.71 9.19 19.37
N ALA A 142 -3.51 8.86 18.88
CA ALA A 142 -2.29 8.98 19.68
C ALA A 142 -1.96 10.45 19.98
N ILE A 143 -2.18 11.38 19.04
CA ILE A 143 -2.07 12.82 19.28
C ILE A 143 -3.06 13.27 20.35
N ASP A 144 -4.34 12.87 20.22
CA ASP A 144 -5.36 13.22 21.23
C ASP A 144 -4.96 12.76 22.65
N LEU A 145 -4.41 11.55 22.77
CA LEU A 145 -3.94 11.01 24.05
C LEU A 145 -2.75 11.83 24.62
N LEU A 146 -1.79 12.21 23.77
CA LEU A 146 -0.63 12.99 24.21
C LEU A 146 -1.03 14.40 24.67
N ASP A 147 -2.04 15.00 24.03
CA ASP A 147 -2.63 16.26 24.45
C ASP A 147 -3.33 16.16 25.80
N GLU A 148 -4.11 15.09 26.01
CA GLU A 148 -4.76 14.81 27.30
C GLU A 148 -3.73 14.66 28.42
N ASN A 149 -2.58 14.05 28.12
CA ASN A 149 -1.45 13.90 29.06
C ASN A 149 -0.56 15.15 29.17
N LYS A 150 -0.77 16.18 28.34
CA LYS A 150 0.03 17.42 28.27
C LYS A 150 1.51 17.18 27.92
N GLU A 151 1.79 16.18 27.08
CA GLU A 151 3.17 15.84 26.67
C GLU A 151 3.69 16.76 25.56
N GLY A 152 2.81 17.22 24.65
CA GLY A 152 3.10 18.27 23.64
C GLY A 152 4.19 17.95 22.61
N ASP A 153 4.82 16.77 22.67
CA ASP A 153 5.82 16.28 21.72
C ASP A 153 5.28 15.05 20.97
N TYR A 154 5.07 15.22 19.67
CA TYR A 154 4.52 14.19 18.79
C TYR A 154 5.58 13.44 17.97
N SER A 155 6.86 13.81 18.11
CA SER A 155 7.95 13.37 17.23
C SER A 155 8.11 11.85 17.16
N MET A 156 7.75 11.15 18.25
CA MET A 156 7.87 9.69 18.35
C MET A 156 6.63 8.92 17.87
N VAL A 157 5.50 9.58 17.63
CA VAL A 157 4.25 8.89 17.23
C VAL A 157 4.42 8.15 15.91
N TRP A 158 4.90 8.83 14.87
CA TRP A 158 5.11 8.19 13.57
C TRP A 158 6.18 7.08 13.62
N PRO A 159 7.40 7.29 14.18
CA PRO A 159 8.38 6.22 14.32
C PRO A 159 7.85 4.98 15.05
N HIS A 160 7.04 5.16 16.10
CA HIS A 160 6.42 4.05 16.82
C HIS A 160 5.34 3.35 16.00
N LEU A 161 4.49 4.11 15.32
CA LEU A 161 3.44 3.57 14.44
C LEU A 161 4.05 2.83 13.24
N LEU A 162 5.10 3.36 12.63
CA LEU A 162 5.82 2.71 11.54
C LEU A 162 6.40 1.36 11.99
N GLN A 163 6.95 1.27 13.20
CA GLN A 163 7.40 -0.02 13.75
C GLN A 163 6.24 -1.01 13.94
N ALA A 164 5.06 -0.52 14.34
CA ALA A 164 3.86 -1.36 14.43
C ALA A 164 3.40 -1.86 13.06
N ILE A 165 3.40 -1.01 12.03
CA ILE A 165 3.06 -1.37 10.64
C ILE A 165 4.05 -2.43 10.10
N ILE A 166 5.36 -2.21 10.31
CA ILE A 166 6.39 -3.17 9.91
C ILE A 166 6.18 -4.52 10.61
N ASP A 167 5.89 -4.50 11.91
CA ASP A 167 5.65 -5.71 12.69
C ASP A 167 4.39 -6.47 12.21
N MET A 168 3.31 -5.74 11.91
CA MET A 168 2.05 -6.27 11.41
C MET A 168 2.23 -7.14 10.17
N TYR A 169 3.06 -6.72 9.21
CA TYR A 169 3.27 -7.42 7.94
C TYR A 169 4.39 -8.46 7.95
N ARG A 170 4.99 -8.77 9.11
CA ARG A 170 5.90 -9.92 9.23
C ARG A 170 5.12 -11.22 9.04
N MET A 171 5.75 -12.21 8.42
CA MET A 171 5.10 -13.50 8.15
C MET A 171 4.69 -14.24 9.43
N GLU A 172 5.47 -14.06 10.49
CA GLU A 172 5.29 -14.66 11.81
C GLU A 172 4.40 -13.84 12.75
N SER A 173 3.89 -12.69 12.31
CA SER A 173 3.04 -11.84 13.15
C SER A 173 1.68 -12.50 13.44
N ASP A 174 1.10 -12.17 14.58
CA ASP A 174 -0.26 -12.59 14.91
C ASP A 174 -1.27 -12.03 13.89
N PHE A 175 -0.98 -10.88 13.29
CA PHE A 175 -1.79 -10.30 12.23
C PHE A 175 -1.85 -11.21 11.01
N THR A 176 -0.69 -11.54 10.43
CA THR A 176 -0.60 -12.39 9.23
C THR A 176 -1.22 -13.77 9.51
N ASN A 177 -0.92 -14.37 10.66
CA ASN A 177 -1.49 -15.66 11.05
C ASN A 177 -3.02 -15.59 11.17
N THR A 178 -3.57 -14.54 11.77
CA THR A 178 -5.02 -14.38 11.95
C THR A 178 -5.75 -14.19 10.62
N ILE A 179 -5.20 -13.37 9.70
CA ILE A 179 -5.76 -13.19 8.35
C ILE A 179 -5.79 -14.55 7.64
N LEU A 180 -4.70 -15.29 7.64
CA LEU A 180 -4.58 -16.58 6.95
C LEU A 180 -5.49 -17.66 7.54
N SER A 181 -5.70 -17.66 8.86
CA SER A 181 -6.61 -18.61 9.51
C SER A 181 -8.09 -18.25 9.37
N ASN A 182 -8.42 -17.01 9.00
CA ASN A 182 -9.79 -16.51 8.94
C ASN A 182 -10.07 -15.77 7.61
N MET A 183 -9.47 -16.22 6.50
CA MET A 183 -9.55 -15.55 5.20
C MET A 183 -10.98 -15.17 4.76
N PRO A 184 -12.03 -15.99 4.95
CA PRO A 184 -13.39 -15.61 4.53
C PRO A 184 -13.92 -14.31 5.14
N LEU A 185 -13.37 -13.87 6.29
CA LEU A 185 -13.75 -12.62 6.93
C LEU A 185 -13.11 -11.39 6.24
N TYR A 186 -11.90 -11.56 5.70
CA TYR A 186 -11.05 -10.46 5.22
C TYR A 186 -10.88 -10.44 3.71
N ILE A 187 -11.08 -11.56 3.02
CA ILE A 187 -10.74 -11.75 1.61
C ILE A 187 -11.95 -12.32 0.88
N HIS A 188 -12.45 -11.57 -0.09
CA HIS A 188 -13.54 -12.00 -0.95
C HIS A 188 -13.06 -13.06 -1.94
N LYS A 189 -13.91 -14.05 -2.20
CA LYS A 189 -13.68 -14.97 -3.31
C LYS A 189 -13.96 -14.25 -4.62
N CYS A 190 -13.17 -14.56 -5.65
CA CYS A 190 -13.42 -14.07 -6.99
C CYS A 190 -14.61 -14.80 -7.60
N ASP A 191 -15.54 -14.04 -8.17
CA ASP A 191 -16.68 -14.61 -8.87
C ASP A 191 -16.26 -15.33 -10.16
N SER A 192 -17.11 -16.23 -10.65
CA SER A 192 -16.85 -16.99 -11.88
C SER A 192 -16.59 -16.11 -13.09
N GLU A 193 -17.23 -14.93 -13.15
CA GLU A 193 -17.02 -13.95 -14.22
C GLU A 193 -15.58 -13.44 -14.26
N VAL A 194 -14.95 -13.21 -13.11
CA VAL A 194 -13.53 -12.81 -13.02
C VAL A 194 -12.64 -13.93 -13.54
N MET A 195 -12.89 -15.17 -13.11
CA MET A 195 -12.12 -16.34 -13.57
C MET A 195 -12.24 -16.55 -15.08
N GLU A 196 -13.44 -16.38 -15.64
CA GLU A 196 -13.66 -16.44 -17.09
C GLU A 196 -12.97 -15.31 -17.83
N PHE A 197 -12.98 -14.10 -17.28
CA PHE A 197 -12.29 -12.95 -17.83
C PHE A 197 -10.77 -13.18 -17.88
N LEU A 198 -10.16 -13.71 -16.81
CA LEU A 198 -8.74 -14.07 -16.80
C LEU A 198 -8.40 -15.12 -17.86
N LYS A 199 -9.24 -16.16 -18.04
CA LYS A 199 -9.07 -17.15 -19.11
C LYS A 199 -9.11 -16.51 -20.49
N LYS A 200 -10.08 -15.62 -20.73
CA LYS A 200 -10.19 -14.87 -21.99
C LYS A 200 -8.97 -13.99 -22.23
N LEU A 201 -8.49 -13.26 -21.21
CA LEU A 201 -7.26 -12.47 -21.32
C LEU A 201 -6.05 -13.34 -21.67
N LYS A 202 -5.85 -14.45 -20.95
CA LYS A 202 -4.74 -15.38 -21.19
C LYS A 202 -4.76 -15.95 -22.62
N GLN A 203 -5.93 -16.20 -23.21
CA GLN A 203 -6.04 -16.70 -24.59
C GLN A 203 -5.68 -15.64 -25.65
N ASN A 204 -5.78 -14.35 -25.32
CA ASN A 204 -5.63 -13.25 -26.27
C ASN A 204 -4.34 -12.45 -26.11
N CYS A 205 -3.67 -12.52 -24.96
CA CYS A 205 -2.45 -11.79 -24.67
C CYS A 205 -1.63 -12.47 -23.56
N LYS A 206 -0.38 -12.05 -23.40
CA LYS A 206 0.45 -12.50 -22.28
C LYS A 206 -0.08 -11.86 -20.99
N LEU A 207 -0.78 -12.65 -20.18
CA LEU A 207 -1.26 -12.25 -18.86
C LEU A 207 -0.18 -12.47 -17.77
N LEU A 208 0.15 -11.41 -17.03
CA LEU A 208 1.17 -11.40 -15.98
C LEU A 208 0.55 -11.03 -14.62
N LEU A 209 1.06 -11.61 -13.55
CA LEU A 209 0.85 -11.15 -12.17
C LEU A 209 2.16 -10.56 -11.64
N ILE A 210 2.13 -9.32 -11.18
CA ILE A 210 3.30 -8.63 -10.61
C ILE A 210 2.90 -8.09 -9.24
N THR A 211 3.39 -8.73 -8.17
CA THR A 211 2.99 -8.42 -6.79
C THR A 211 4.19 -8.13 -5.91
N GLY A 212 4.02 -7.16 -5.00
CA GLY A 212 5.00 -6.88 -3.94
C GLY A 212 5.02 -7.94 -2.83
N SER A 213 4.01 -8.80 -2.78
CA SER A 213 3.83 -9.81 -1.74
C SER A 213 4.70 -11.06 -1.99
N PRO A 214 5.17 -11.73 -0.92
CA PRO A 214 5.98 -12.94 -1.02
C PRO A 214 5.13 -14.13 -1.47
N HIS A 215 5.77 -15.10 -2.15
CA HIS A 215 5.09 -16.25 -2.75
C HIS A 215 4.23 -17.04 -1.75
N ILE A 216 4.68 -17.20 -0.50
CA ILE A 216 3.95 -17.94 0.55
C ILE A 216 2.58 -17.31 0.82
N LEU A 217 2.53 -15.97 0.88
CA LEU A 217 1.30 -15.23 1.16
C LEU A 217 0.36 -15.29 -0.05
N VAL A 218 0.92 -14.98 -1.23
CA VAL A 218 0.15 -14.95 -2.49
C VAL A 218 -0.47 -16.31 -2.78
N ASN A 219 0.28 -17.41 -2.67
CA ASN A 219 -0.24 -18.75 -2.92
C ASN A 219 -1.44 -19.09 -2.02
N LYS A 220 -1.35 -18.77 -0.72
CA LYS A 220 -2.42 -19.04 0.25
C LYS A 220 -3.67 -18.21 -0.04
N ILE A 221 -3.49 -16.91 -0.32
CA ILE A 221 -4.59 -15.99 -0.59
C ILE A 221 -5.24 -16.32 -1.94
N ALA A 222 -4.45 -16.60 -2.95
CA ALA A 222 -4.93 -16.92 -4.29
C ALA A 222 -5.65 -18.28 -4.33
N ASP A 223 -5.17 -19.30 -3.62
CA ASP A 223 -5.90 -20.58 -3.51
C ASP A 223 -7.30 -20.39 -2.89
N HIS A 224 -7.42 -19.55 -1.87
CA HIS A 224 -8.73 -19.20 -1.28
C HIS A 224 -9.61 -18.36 -2.22
N ALA A 225 -9.03 -17.33 -2.86
CA ALA A 225 -9.77 -16.34 -3.64
C ALA A 225 -10.13 -16.82 -5.06
N LEU A 226 -9.18 -17.45 -5.76
CA LEU A 226 -9.28 -17.88 -7.16
C LEU A 226 -9.43 -19.40 -7.31
N GLY A 227 -9.14 -20.17 -6.25
CA GLY A 227 -9.20 -21.63 -6.26
C GLY A 227 -7.86 -22.30 -6.58
N THR A 228 -7.80 -23.61 -6.35
CA THR A 228 -6.60 -24.41 -6.60
C THR A 228 -6.18 -24.39 -8.07
N GLY A 229 -4.88 -24.22 -8.32
CA GLY A 229 -4.32 -24.11 -9.66
C GLY A 229 -4.53 -22.74 -10.30
N TRP A 230 -4.74 -21.69 -9.50
CA TRP A 230 -4.87 -20.30 -9.94
C TRP A 230 -3.68 -19.83 -10.79
N GLU A 231 -2.49 -20.39 -10.58
CA GLU A 231 -1.27 -20.08 -11.32
C GLU A 231 -1.48 -20.28 -12.83
N ASN A 232 -2.36 -21.21 -13.22
CA ASN A 232 -2.70 -21.50 -14.60
C ASN A 232 -3.38 -20.32 -15.32
N PHE A 233 -3.87 -19.31 -14.61
CA PHE A 233 -4.37 -18.07 -15.24
C PHE A 233 -3.23 -17.25 -15.86
N PHE A 234 -2.02 -17.32 -15.33
CA PHE A 234 -0.93 -16.41 -15.67
C PHE A 234 0.15 -17.09 -16.53
N HIS A 235 0.73 -16.36 -17.48
CA HIS A 235 1.96 -16.80 -18.15
C HIS A 235 3.19 -16.48 -17.31
N THR A 236 3.12 -15.38 -16.56
CA THR A 236 4.23 -14.87 -15.76
C THR A 236 3.71 -14.52 -14.38
N ILE A 237 4.41 -14.97 -13.34
CA ILE A 237 4.15 -14.55 -11.97
C ILE A 237 5.45 -14.01 -11.39
N ILE A 238 5.42 -12.78 -10.90
CA ILE A 238 6.56 -12.12 -10.27
C ILE A 238 6.18 -11.81 -8.82
N TYR A 239 6.80 -12.52 -7.89
CA TYR A 239 6.64 -12.29 -6.45
C TYR A 239 7.64 -11.26 -5.92
N SER A 240 7.34 -10.65 -4.79
CA SER A 240 8.25 -9.73 -4.09
C SER A 240 8.80 -8.61 -5.01
N ALA A 241 8.01 -8.18 -5.99
CA ALA A 241 8.33 -7.06 -6.87
C ALA A 241 8.47 -5.82 -5.98
N LYS A 242 9.67 -5.25 -5.90
CA LYS A 242 9.97 -4.11 -5.04
C LYS A 242 9.41 -2.82 -5.63
N LYS A 243 8.10 -2.75 -5.85
CA LYS A 243 7.40 -1.58 -6.38
C LYS A 243 7.57 -0.37 -5.43
N PRO A 244 7.72 0.86 -5.95
CA PRO A 244 7.77 1.25 -7.36
C PRO A 244 9.12 0.95 -8.05
N ALA A 245 10.17 0.58 -7.30
CA ALA A 245 11.50 0.34 -7.84
C ALA A 245 11.57 -0.76 -8.91
N PHE A 246 10.61 -1.70 -8.94
CA PHE A 246 10.47 -2.62 -10.07
C PHE A 246 10.31 -1.87 -11.41
N PHE A 247 9.63 -0.73 -11.44
CA PHE A 247 9.40 0.06 -12.65
C PHE A 247 10.47 1.14 -12.86
N THR A 248 11.09 1.64 -11.78
CA THR A 248 11.99 2.80 -11.84
C THR A 248 13.48 2.46 -11.71
N ASP A 249 13.84 1.32 -11.11
CA ASP A 249 15.23 0.89 -10.91
C ASP A 249 15.58 -0.34 -11.77
N ASN A 250 16.40 -0.10 -12.79
CA ASN A 250 16.86 -1.13 -13.72
C ASN A 250 17.97 -2.03 -13.15
N ASN A 251 18.42 -1.80 -11.91
CA ASN A 251 19.53 -2.55 -11.30
C ASN A 251 19.07 -3.70 -10.40
N ILE A 252 17.77 -3.82 -10.13
CA ILE A 252 17.23 -4.89 -9.29
C ILE A 252 17.21 -6.20 -10.10
N PRO A 253 17.99 -7.23 -9.70
CA PRO A 253 18.03 -8.48 -10.44
C PRO A 253 16.79 -9.34 -10.18
N PHE A 254 16.42 -10.17 -11.16
CA PHE A 254 15.52 -11.29 -10.93
C PHE A 254 16.21 -12.35 -10.08
N LEU A 255 15.42 -13.00 -9.23
CA LEU A 255 15.85 -14.16 -8.44
C LEU A 255 15.04 -15.41 -8.81
N ASP A 256 15.68 -16.56 -8.71
CA ASP A 256 15.03 -17.88 -8.78
C ASP A 256 14.29 -18.23 -7.47
N THR A 257 13.75 -19.44 -7.37
CA THR A 257 13.04 -19.91 -6.16
C THR A 257 13.96 -20.18 -4.96
N ASN A 258 15.28 -20.18 -5.16
CA ASN A 258 16.30 -20.36 -4.13
C ASN A 258 17.04 -19.04 -3.83
N ASP A 259 16.46 -17.91 -4.23
CA ASP A 259 17.00 -16.55 -4.07
C ASP A 259 18.34 -16.29 -4.78
N HIS A 260 18.70 -17.10 -5.79
CA HIS A 260 19.87 -16.84 -6.62
C HIS A 260 19.56 -15.85 -7.73
N LYS A 261 20.48 -14.92 -7.98
CA LYS A 261 20.41 -13.99 -9.11
C LYS A 261 20.33 -14.75 -10.43
N MET A 262 19.41 -14.34 -11.29
CA MET A 262 19.23 -14.90 -12.62
C MET A 262 18.94 -13.80 -13.65
N GLU A 263 19.13 -14.14 -14.92
CA GLU A 263 18.67 -13.34 -16.06
C GLU A 263 17.37 -13.94 -16.61
N MET A 264 16.42 -13.07 -16.96
CA MET A 264 15.12 -13.47 -17.48
C MET A 264 15.22 -13.88 -18.96
N ARG A 265 15.36 -15.18 -19.21
CA ARG A 265 15.48 -15.75 -20.58
C ARG A 265 14.17 -15.92 -21.32
N SER A 266 13.07 -15.99 -20.59
CA SER A 266 11.73 -16.04 -21.17
C SER A 266 10.81 -15.19 -20.32
N SER A 267 9.81 -14.57 -20.94
CA SER A 267 8.77 -13.88 -20.20
C SER A 267 7.66 -14.82 -19.72
N GLN A 268 7.85 -16.15 -19.79
CA GLN A 268 6.94 -17.15 -19.23
C GLN A 268 7.62 -17.90 -18.07
N GLY A 269 6.97 -17.94 -16.91
CA GLY A 269 7.49 -18.60 -15.73
C GLY A 269 7.14 -17.90 -14.42
N ILE A 270 7.76 -18.37 -13.34
CA ILE A 270 7.63 -17.83 -11.99
C ILE A 270 8.98 -17.22 -11.59
N TYR A 271 8.96 -15.98 -11.11
CA TYR A 271 10.15 -15.21 -10.78
C TYR A 271 9.95 -14.45 -9.46
N GLN A 272 11.05 -13.95 -8.90
CA GLN A 272 11.02 -13.05 -7.76
C GLN A 272 11.83 -11.78 -8.04
N ARG A 273 11.39 -10.64 -7.49
CA ARG A 273 12.03 -9.31 -7.64
C ARG A 273 12.13 -8.88 -9.10
N GLY A 274 13.34 -8.54 -9.58
CA GLY A 274 13.58 -8.06 -10.94
C GLY A 274 13.19 -6.61 -11.18
N ASN A 275 13.16 -6.26 -12.46
CA ASN A 275 12.81 -4.93 -12.96
C ASN A 275 12.04 -5.02 -14.29
N TRP A 276 11.24 -4.00 -14.57
CA TRP A 276 10.41 -3.89 -15.78
C TRP A 276 11.24 -3.84 -17.06
N SER A 277 12.39 -3.15 -17.06
CA SER A 277 13.24 -3.03 -18.25
C SER A 277 13.69 -4.39 -18.78
N GLU A 278 14.14 -5.29 -17.90
CA GLU A 278 14.54 -6.63 -18.30
C GLU A 278 13.36 -7.47 -18.76
N LEU A 279 12.23 -7.48 -18.03
CA LEU A 279 11.00 -8.15 -18.46
C LEU A 279 10.51 -7.67 -19.83
N TYR A 280 10.50 -6.36 -20.06
CA TYR A 280 10.08 -5.74 -21.31
C TYR A 280 10.99 -6.13 -22.47
N LYS A 281 12.31 -6.08 -22.28
CA LYS A 281 13.29 -6.51 -23.30
C LYS A 281 13.13 -7.97 -23.66
N THR A 282 12.85 -8.84 -22.68
CA THR A 282 12.59 -10.26 -22.92
C THR A 282 11.32 -10.45 -23.76
N MET A 283 10.23 -9.72 -23.46
CA MET A 283 9.02 -9.74 -24.29
C MET A 283 9.26 -9.19 -25.70
N GLU A 284 9.99 -8.08 -25.83
CA GLU A 284 10.34 -7.47 -27.12
C GLU A 284 11.15 -8.44 -28.00
N HIS A 285 12.13 -9.12 -27.41
CA HIS A 285 12.93 -10.13 -28.09
C HIS A 285 12.08 -11.33 -28.55
N GLU A 286 11.19 -11.83 -27.68
CA GLU A 286 10.25 -12.92 -28.03
C GLU A 286 9.28 -12.54 -29.16
N LEU A 287 8.83 -11.28 -29.22
CA LEU A 287 7.92 -10.78 -30.24
C LEU A 287 8.61 -10.34 -31.53
N GLY A 288 9.92 -10.07 -31.49
CA GLY A 288 10.67 -9.45 -32.59
C GLY A 288 10.28 -7.99 -32.87
N ARG A 289 9.58 -7.34 -31.94
CA ARG A 289 9.14 -5.93 -32.01
C ARG A 289 8.79 -5.38 -30.62
N PRO A 290 8.71 -4.05 -30.43
CA PRO A 290 8.24 -3.47 -29.18
C PRO A 290 6.87 -4.03 -28.76
N ALA A 291 6.77 -4.42 -27.49
CA ALA A 291 5.53 -4.94 -26.89
C ALA A 291 4.61 -3.78 -26.48
N LYS A 292 3.30 -3.92 -26.75
CA LYS A 292 2.25 -3.05 -26.20
C LYS A 292 1.76 -3.64 -24.89
N CYS A 293 2.07 -2.98 -23.78
CA CYS A 293 1.75 -3.47 -22.44
C CYS A 293 0.81 -2.52 -21.71
N VAL A 294 -0.01 -3.08 -20.81
CA VAL A 294 -0.78 -2.32 -19.83
C VAL A 294 -0.59 -2.95 -18.46
N TYR A 295 -0.39 -2.11 -17.44
CA TYR A 295 -0.38 -2.51 -16.04
C TYR A 295 -1.62 -1.96 -15.34
N VAL A 296 -2.22 -2.77 -14.47
CA VAL A 296 -3.39 -2.40 -13.65
C VAL A 296 -3.02 -2.68 -12.19
N GLY A 297 -3.15 -1.66 -11.34
CA GLY A 297 -2.87 -1.72 -9.91
C GLY A 297 -3.72 -0.71 -9.13
N ASP A 298 -3.74 -0.80 -7.79
CA ASP A 298 -4.57 0.03 -6.92
C ASP A 298 -3.79 1.20 -6.29
N SER A 299 -2.46 1.10 -6.21
CA SER A 299 -1.59 2.07 -5.55
C SER A 299 -1.09 3.12 -6.52
N VAL A 300 -1.46 4.39 -6.28
CA VAL A 300 -1.08 5.51 -7.17
C VAL A 300 0.44 5.64 -7.34
N ILE A 301 1.22 5.37 -6.29
CA ILE A 301 2.69 5.51 -6.33
C ILE A 301 3.37 4.22 -6.70
N GLN A 302 2.94 3.09 -6.12
CA GLN A 302 3.65 1.84 -6.34
C GLN A 302 3.37 1.27 -7.74
N ASP A 303 2.21 1.59 -8.32
CA ASP A 303 1.74 0.96 -9.55
C ASP A 303 1.65 1.91 -10.75
N VAL A 304 1.31 3.19 -10.55
CA VAL A 304 0.87 4.06 -11.65
C VAL A 304 1.85 5.21 -11.96
N TYR A 305 2.46 5.83 -10.94
CA TYR A 305 3.29 7.03 -11.08
C TYR A 305 4.74 6.70 -11.45
#